data_AF-A0A258UFR0-F1
#
_entry.id   AF-A0A258UFR0-F1
#
_cell.length_a   1.000
_cell.length_b   1.000
_cell.length_c   1.000
_cell.angle_alpha   90.00
_cell.angle_beta   90.00
_cell.angle_gamma   90.00
#
_symmetry.space_group_name_H-M   'P 1'
#
loop_
_entity.id
_entity.type
_entity.pdbx_description
1 polymer ?
#
loop_
_entity_poly.entity_id
_entity_poly.type
_entity_poly.pdbx_seq_one_letter_code
_entity_poly.pdbx_strand_id
1 'polypeptide(L)'
;MCKHADQTEEFIHHLLENVYPCLELKLQNAIQCVYLKEYEEEQTSYLVELMHHLQNEFTSLVTCEQKLVFPSVMKVFNAKAAKEVQIPNLFDLMQLTRSKEHKIMTHVHNLVSVLETNTFKNGAIKQHDLAHSFINNFVNEKYRWNKMIEDRLNSCSCFRSNLYKGLGLDPKSPRQEKHV
;
A
#
# COMPACT_ATOMS: atom_id res chain seq x y z
N MET A 1 -8.35 24.57 -2.27
CA MET A 1 -8.29 23.55 -1.19
C MET A 1 -7.13 23.93 -0.26
N CYS A 2 -6.88 23.19 0.83
CA CYS A 2 -5.65 23.43 1.61
C CYS A 2 -4.46 22.87 0.81
N LYS A 3 -3.31 23.55 0.77
CA LYS A 3 -2.09 23.10 0.04
C LYS A 3 -1.72 21.63 0.34
N HIS A 4 -2.00 21.18 1.56
CA HIS A 4 -1.82 19.78 1.94
C HIS A 4 -2.78 18.85 1.16
N ALA A 5 -4.08 19.17 1.10
CA ALA A 5 -5.04 18.35 0.35
C ALA A 5 -4.63 18.19 -1.13
N ASP A 6 -4.17 19.28 -1.77
CA ASP A 6 -3.68 19.26 -3.16
C ASP A 6 -2.47 18.31 -3.30
N GLN A 7 -1.50 18.41 -2.39
CA GLN A 7 -0.33 17.51 -2.37
C GLN A 7 -0.70 16.04 -2.09
N THR A 8 -1.77 15.77 -1.33
CA THR A 8 -2.25 14.38 -1.14
C THR A 8 -2.88 13.85 -2.40
N GLU A 9 -3.68 14.67 -3.07
CA GLU A 9 -4.30 14.32 -4.33
C GLU A 9 -3.25 14.02 -5.40
N GLU A 10 -2.21 14.85 -5.52
CA GLU A 10 -1.06 14.60 -6.41
C GLU A 10 -0.38 13.26 -6.08
N PHE A 11 -0.16 12.96 -4.79
CA PHE A 11 0.46 11.69 -4.39
C PHE A 11 -0.43 10.48 -4.74
N ILE A 12 -1.75 10.59 -4.54
CA ILE A 12 -2.71 9.55 -4.92
C ILE A 12 -2.66 9.31 -6.43
N HIS A 13 -2.69 10.38 -7.24
CA HIS A 13 -2.55 10.25 -8.69
C HIS A 13 -1.22 9.60 -9.08
N HIS A 14 -0.11 9.97 -8.44
CA HIS A 14 1.18 9.33 -8.67
C HIS A 14 1.12 7.80 -8.45
N LEU A 15 0.54 7.36 -7.34
CA LEU A 15 0.36 5.94 -7.05
C LEU A 15 -0.51 5.24 -8.10
N LEU A 16 -1.65 5.84 -8.45
CA LEU A 16 -2.65 5.24 -9.34
C LEU A 16 -2.24 5.20 -10.80
N GLU A 17 -1.53 6.21 -11.28
CA GLU A 17 -1.22 6.37 -12.70
C GLU A 17 0.19 5.87 -13.06
N ASN A 18 1.11 5.81 -12.08
CA ASN A 18 2.50 5.45 -12.35
C ASN A 18 2.92 4.18 -11.61
N VAL A 19 2.78 4.17 -10.28
CA VAL A 19 3.37 3.11 -9.45
C VAL A 19 2.60 1.80 -9.61
N TYR A 20 1.28 1.82 -9.42
CA TYR A 20 0.48 0.60 -9.44
C TYR A 20 0.38 -0.04 -10.82
N PRO A 21 0.16 0.70 -11.92
CA PRO A 21 0.18 0.12 -13.26
C PRO A 21 1.53 -0.48 -13.64
N CYS A 22 2.64 0.13 -13.22
CA CYS A 22 3.98 -0.41 -13.46
C CYS A 22 4.19 -1.76 -12.75
N LEU A 23 3.79 -1.86 -11.48
CA LEU A 23 3.87 -3.11 -10.72
C LEU A 23 2.95 -4.20 -11.28
N GLU A 24 1.74 -3.83 -11.71
CA GLU A 24 0.80 -4.75 -12.36
C GLU A 24 1.36 -5.30 -13.67
N LEU A 25 1.96 -4.45 -14.50
CA LEU A 25 2.60 -4.87 -15.75
C LEU A 25 3.76 -5.85 -15.47
N LYS A 26 4.58 -5.57 -14.45
CA LYS A 26 5.67 -6.47 -14.05
C LYS A 26 5.15 -7.82 -13.55
N LEU A 27 4.05 -7.82 -12.78
CA LEU A 27 3.37 -9.05 -12.36
C LEU A 27 2.91 -9.88 -13.56
N GLN A 28 2.19 -9.25 -14.50
CA GLN A 28 1.71 -9.92 -15.71
C GLN A 28 2.87 -10.49 -16.53
N ASN A 29 3.93 -9.70 -16.73
CA ASN A 29 5.11 -10.12 -17.49
C ASN A 29 5.86 -11.30 -16.85
N ALA A 30 5.93 -11.34 -15.53
CA ALA A 30 6.57 -12.41 -14.79
C ALA A 30 5.73 -13.70 -14.83
N ILE A 31 4.41 -13.60 -14.65
CA ILE A 31 3.49 -14.75 -14.72
C ILE A 31 3.48 -15.36 -16.13
N GLN A 32 3.42 -14.51 -17.16
CA GLN A 32 3.33 -14.94 -18.56
C GLN A 32 4.70 -15.19 -19.20
N CYS A 33 5.77 -15.29 -18.41
CA CYS A 33 7.11 -15.48 -18.94
C CYS A 33 7.25 -16.86 -19.61
N VAL A 34 7.38 -16.86 -20.95
CA VAL A 34 7.48 -18.09 -21.75
C VAL A 34 8.68 -18.97 -21.38
N TYR A 35 9.76 -18.35 -20.90
CA TYR A 35 10.99 -19.03 -20.49
C TYR A 35 10.84 -19.83 -19.19
N LEU A 36 9.73 -19.66 -18.45
CA LEU A 36 9.46 -20.50 -17.29
C LEU A 36 9.29 -21.98 -17.65
N LYS A 37 8.90 -22.27 -18.89
CA LYS A 37 8.74 -23.64 -19.39
C LYS A 37 10.07 -24.40 -19.53
N GLU A 38 11.20 -23.71 -19.42
CA GLU A 38 12.54 -24.32 -19.51
C GLU A 38 13.00 -24.92 -18.17
N TYR A 39 12.23 -24.71 -17.10
CA TYR A 39 12.53 -25.23 -15.75
C TYR A 39 11.66 -26.42 -15.38
N GLU A 40 12.03 -27.10 -14.29
CA GLU A 40 11.24 -28.21 -13.73
C GLU A 40 9.81 -27.77 -13.41
N GLU A 41 8.84 -28.59 -13.82
CA GLU A 41 7.42 -28.28 -13.75
C GLU A 41 6.94 -28.01 -12.31
N GLU A 42 7.38 -28.81 -11.34
CA GLU A 42 7.00 -28.67 -9.94
C GLU A 42 7.49 -27.34 -9.34
N GLN A 43 8.76 -27.00 -9.58
CA GLN A 43 9.36 -25.74 -9.10
C GLN A 43 8.71 -24.53 -9.79
N THR A 44 8.41 -24.66 -11.08
CA THR A 44 7.74 -23.63 -11.88
C THR A 44 6.31 -23.40 -11.42
N SER A 45 5.57 -24.47 -11.13
CA SER A 45 4.19 -24.41 -10.63
C SER A 45 4.12 -23.62 -9.31
N TYR A 46 5.01 -23.95 -8.37
CA TYR A 46 5.11 -23.23 -7.11
C TYR A 46 5.46 -21.74 -7.29
N LEU A 47 6.41 -21.43 -8.18
CA LEU A 47 6.80 -20.06 -8.49
C LEU A 47 5.64 -19.25 -9.08
N VAL A 48 4.88 -19.85 -10.00
CA VAL A 48 3.68 -19.24 -10.61
C VAL A 48 2.58 -19.04 -9.58
N GLU A 49 2.35 -20.00 -8.69
CA GLU A 49 1.41 -19.88 -7.58
C GLU A 49 1.76 -18.71 -6.66
N LEU A 50 3.03 -18.55 -6.28
CA LEU A 50 3.49 -17.40 -5.49
C LEU A 50 3.20 -16.06 -6.17
N MET A 51 3.44 -15.97 -7.48
CA MET A 51 3.17 -14.74 -8.25
C MET A 51 1.67 -14.44 -8.35
N HIS A 52 0.81 -15.45 -8.49
CA HIS A 52 -0.64 -15.26 -8.46
C HIS A 52 -1.14 -14.83 -7.08
N HIS A 53 -0.61 -15.41 -5.99
CA HIS A 53 -0.92 -14.94 -4.65
C HIS A 53 -0.50 -13.49 -4.43
N LEU A 54 0.69 -13.11 -4.88
CA LEU A 54 1.15 -11.72 -4.85
C LEU A 54 0.23 -10.80 -5.66
N GLN A 55 -0.18 -11.22 -6.86
CA GLN A 55 -1.13 -10.47 -7.70
C GLN A 55 -2.48 -10.25 -7.00
N ASN A 56 -3.01 -11.28 -6.33
CA ASN A 56 -4.29 -11.21 -5.63
C ASN A 56 -4.22 -10.26 -4.44
N GLU A 57 -3.19 -10.37 -3.60
CA GLU A 57 -3.00 -9.46 -2.46
C GLU A 57 -2.76 -8.01 -2.92
N PHE A 58 -1.96 -7.82 -3.98
CA PHE A 58 -1.72 -6.50 -4.55
C PHE A 58 -3.01 -5.88 -5.10
N THR A 59 -3.77 -6.61 -5.92
CA THR A 59 -5.08 -6.17 -6.44
C THR A 59 -6.05 -5.85 -5.31
N SER A 60 -6.04 -6.65 -4.24
CA SER A 60 -6.87 -6.42 -3.05
C SER A 60 -6.48 -5.13 -2.32
N LEU A 61 -5.18 -4.84 -2.18
CA LEU A 61 -4.70 -3.57 -1.63
C LEU A 61 -5.13 -2.40 -2.50
N VAL A 62 -4.83 -2.43 -3.80
CA VAL A 62 -5.16 -1.34 -4.73
C VAL A 62 -6.66 -1.04 -4.71
N THR A 63 -7.50 -2.09 -4.72
CA THR A 63 -8.97 -1.94 -4.64
C THR A 63 -9.40 -1.33 -3.32
N CYS A 64 -8.84 -1.79 -2.20
CA CYS A 64 -9.12 -1.24 -0.88
C CYS A 64 -8.74 0.24 -0.81
N GLU A 65 -7.60 0.61 -1.37
CA GLU A 65 -7.12 1.98 -1.35
C GLU A 65 -7.95 2.91 -2.23
N GLN A 66 -8.23 2.51 -3.47
CA GLN A 66 -9.07 3.28 -4.38
C GLN A 66 -10.49 3.50 -3.86
N LYS A 67 -11.12 2.44 -3.33
CA LYS A 67 -12.55 2.50 -2.95
C LYS A 67 -12.78 3.04 -1.55
N LEU A 68 -11.82 2.89 -0.65
CA LEU A 68 -12.01 3.19 0.77
C LEU A 68 -10.95 4.16 1.32
N VAL A 69 -9.67 3.84 1.21
CA VAL A 69 -8.61 4.59 1.92
C VAL A 69 -8.40 5.98 1.34
N PHE A 70 -8.16 6.10 0.04
CA PHE A 70 -7.91 7.39 -0.62
C PHE A 70 -9.09 8.35 -0.47
N PRO A 71 -10.36 7.95 -0.73
CA PRO A 71 -11.51 8.81 -0.46
C PRO A 71 -11.60 9.23 1.01
N SER A 72 -11.27 8.33 1.94
CA SER A 72 -11.32 8.62 3.39
C SER A 72 -10.25 9.61 3.83
N VAL A 73 -9.02 9.44 3.35
CA VAL A 73 -7.91 10.39 3.59
C VAL A 73 -8.26 11.77 3.04
N MET A 74 -8.77 11.84 1.81
CA MET A 74 -9.18 13.11 1.19
C MET A 74 -10.31 13.79 1.97
N LYS A 75 -11.27 13.03 2.50
CA LYS A 75 -12.32 13.58 3.38
C LYS A 75 -11.74 14.18 4.66
N VAL A 76 -10.79 13.49 5.30
CA VAL A 76 -10.14 13.98 6.54
C VAL A 76 -9.32 15.25 6.26
N PHE A 77 -8.61 15.29 5.14
CA PHE A 77 -7.71 16.39 4.77
C PHE A 77 -8.40 17.57 4.07
N ASN A 78 -9.64 17.39 3.60
CA ASN A 78 -10.45 18.49 3.07
C ASN A 78 -11.33 19.10 4.18
N ALA A 79 -10.82 20.15 4.83
CA ALA A 79 -11.41 20.82 6.00
C ALA A 79 -12.86 21.34 5.81
N LYS A 80 -13.38 21.41 4.59
CA LYS A 80 -14.76 21.83 4.31
C LYS A 80 -15.80 20.69 4.40
N ALA A 81 -15.39 19.44 4.21
CA ALA A 81 -16.29 18.27 4.25
C ALA A 81 -16.68 17.84 5.68
N ALA A 82 -15.94 18.30 6.69
CA ALA A 82 -16.08 17.89 8.10
C ALA A 82 -17.35 18.39 8.82
N LYS A 83 -18.19 19.19 8.16
CA LYS A 83 -19.43 19.73 8.77
C LYS A 83 -20.69 18.89 8.48
N GLU A 84 -20.68 18.03 7.46
CA GLU A 84 -21.90 17.32 7.02
C GLU A 84 -21.72 15.80 6.81
N VAL A 85 -20.49 15.28 6.87
CA VAL A 85 -20.20 13.87 6.54
C VAL A 85 -19.51 13.17 7.71
N GLN A 86 -19.91 11.93 8.01
CA GLN A 86 -19.24 11.07 8.98
C GLN A 86 -17.76 10.93 8.63
N ILE A 87 -16.89 11.33 9.56
CA ILE A 87 -15.45 11.25 9.37
C ILE A 87 -14.99 9.81 9.65
N PRO A 88 -14.28 9.15 8.71
CA PRO A 88 -13.83 7.77 8.89
C PRO A 88 -12.71 7.65 9.93
N ASN A 89 -12.64 6.49 10.59
CA ASN A 89 -11.52 6.17 11.47
C ASN A 89 -10.26 5.86 10.65
N LEU A 90 -9.38 6.87 10.53
CA LEU A 90 -8.17 6.75 9.72
C LEU A 90 -7.14 5.78 10.32
N PHE A 91 -7.14 5.56 11.65
CA PHE A 91 -6.24 4.58 12.26
C PHE A 91 -6.54 3.15 11.81
N ASP A 92 -7.82 2.76 11.83
CA ASP A 92 -8.23 1.43 11.38
C ASP A 92 -7.90 1.22 9.90
N LEU A 93 -8.09 2.26 9.08
CA LEU A 93 -7.74 2.22 7.66
C LEU A 93 -6.23 2.07 7.44
N MET A 94 -5.40 2.78 8.21
CA MET A 94 -3.94 2.64 8.13
C MET A 94 -3.46 1.27 8.65
N GLN A 95 -4.10 0.72 9.69
CA GLN A 95 -3.80 -0.64 10.14
C GLN A 95 -4.16 -1.68 9.09
N LEU A 96 -5.31 -1.51 8.42
CA LEU A 96 -5.76 -2.37 7.34
C LEU A 96 -4.78 -2.36 6.16
N THR A 97 -4.32 -1.19 5.70
CA THR A 97 -3.35 -1.11 4.60
C THR A 97 -2.01 -1.71 4.99
N ARG A 98 -1.49 -1.42 6.20
CA ARG A 98 -0.24 -2.02 6.70
C ARG A 98 -0.30 -3.54 6.79
N SER A 99 -1.43 -4.10 7.22
CA SER A 99 -1.64 -5.54 7.25
C SER A 99 -1.54 -6.15 5.85
N LYS A 100 -2.14 -5.50 4.84
CA LYS A 100 -2.05 -5.92 3.44
C LYS A 100 -0.64 -5.74 2.85
N GLU A 101 0.01 -4.61 3.12
CA GLU A 101 1.42 -4.37 2.74
C GLU A 101 2.34 -5.46 3.29
N HIS A 102 2.13 -5.86 4.55
CA HIS A 102 2.90 -6.94 5.16
C HIS A 102 2.70 -8.29 4.45
N LYS A 103 1.46 -8.66 4.12
CA LYS A 103 1.16 -9.89 3.36
C LYS A 103 1.83 -9.89 1.98
N ILE A 104 1.75 -8.77 1.27
CA ILE A 104 2.45 -8.57 -0.02
C ILE A 104 3.95 -8.84 0.16
N MET A 105 4.57 -8.24 1.19
CA MET A 105 5.99 -8.44 1.44
C MET A 105 6.35 -9.87 1.83
N THR A 106 5.49 -10.59 2.56
CA THR A 106 5.69 -12.03 2.81
C THR A 106 5.76 -12.82 1.50
N HIS A 107 4.86 -12.55 0.54
CA HIS A 107 4.91 -13.21 -0.77
C HIS A 107 6.15 -12.81 -1.57
N VAL A 108 6.57 -11.53 -1.51
CA VAL A 108 7.79 -11.05 -2.18
C VAL A 108 9.04 -11.71 -1.59
N HIS A 109 9.12 -11.87 -0.27
CA HIS A 109 10.25 -12.54 0.38
C HIS A 109 10.32 -14.02 0.03
N ASN A 110 9.18 -14.71 -0.01
CA ASN A 110 9.12 -16.09 -0.48
C ASN A 110 9.56 -16.20 -1.94
N LEU A 111 9.13 -15.27 -2.80
CA LEU A 111 9.55 -15.20 -4.19
C LEU A 111 11.07 -15.02 -4.31
N VAL A 112 11.68 -14.09 -3.57
CA VAL A 112 13.14 -13.89 -3.57
C VAL A 112 13.87 -15.16 -3.15
N SER A 113 13.43 -15.79 -2.05
CA SER A 113 14.05 -17.02 -1.54
C SER A 113 14.10 -18.13 -2.61
N VAL A 114 13.00 -18.32 -3.35
CA VAL A 114 12.94 -19.28 -4.46
C VAL A 114 13.87 -18.88 -5.60
N LEU A 115 13.90 -17.59 -5.96
CA LEU A 115 14.69 -17.09 -7.08
C LEU A 115 16.20 -17.10 -6.86
N GLU A 116 16.64 -17.12 -5.60
CA GLU A 116 18.06 -17.22 -5.23
C GLU A 116 18.61 -18.65 -5.32
N THR A 117 17.75 -19.65 -5.53
CA THR A 117 18.16 -21.05 -5.75
C THR A 117 18.87 -21.23 -7.10
N ASN A 118 19.76 -22.22 -7.20
CA ASN A 118 20.53 -22.50 -8.42
C ASN A 118 19.64 -22.71 -9.66
N THR A 119 18.41 -23.20 -9.49
CA THR A 119 17.45 -23.42 -10.58
C THR A 119 17.13 -22.13 -11.31
N PHE A 120 16.83 -21.04 -10.59
CA PHE A 120 16.26 -19.82 -11.18
C PHE A 120 17.24 -18.65 -11.27
N LYS A 121 18.38 -18.76 -10.57
CA LYS A 121 19.33 -17.66 -10.33
C LYS A 121 19.75 -16.87 -11.58
N ASN A 122 19.89 -17.53 -12.73
CA ASN A 122 20.45 -16.92 -13.93
C ASN A 122 19.48 -16.74 -15.11
N GLY A 123 18.25 -17.26 -15.06
CA GLY A 123 17.34 -17.19 -16.21
C GLY A 123 15.92 -16.70 -15.92
N ALA A 124 15.50 -16.63 -14.65
CA ALA A 124 14.19 -16.09 -14.25
C ALA A 124 14.20 -14.54 -14.15
N ILE A 125 14.74 -13.86 -15.17
CA ILE A 125 15.04 -12.42 -15.13
C ILE A 125 13.78 -11.59 -14.82
N LYS A 126 12.62 -11.94 -15.40
CA LYS A 126 11.37 -11.21 -15.19
C LYS A 126 10.86 -11.34 -13.75
N GLN A 127 11.08 -12.48 -13.11
CA GLN A 127 10.69 -12.74 -11.74
C GLN A 127 11.62 -12.01 -10.76
N HIS A 128 12.91 -11.96 -11.06
CA HIS A 128 13.88 -11.13 -10.33
C HIS A 128 13.52 -9.63 -10.43
N ASP A 129 13.21 -9.14 -11.63
CA ASP A 129 12.78 -7.76 -11.85
C ASP A 129 11.47 -7.43 -11.10
N LEU A 130 10.52 -8.36 -11.08
CA LEU A 130 9.29 -8.25 -10.29
C LEU A 130 9.62 -8.10 -8.80
N ALA A 131 10.39 -9.02 -8.23
CA ALA A 131 10.74 -9.00 -6.81
C ALA A 131 11.48 -7.71 -6.43
N HIS A 132 12.45 -7.31 -7.24
CA HIS A 132 13.21 -6.08 -7.06
C HIS A 132 12.30 -4.84 -7.10
N SER A 133 11.31 -4.82 -7.99
CA SER A 133 10.39 -3.69 -8.10
C SER A 133 9.46 -3.55 -6.90
N PHE A 134 9.06 -4.66 -6.28
CA PHE A 134 8.35 -4.60 -5.00
C PHE A 134 9.26 -4.10 -3.88
N ILE A 135 10.49 -4.60 -3.78
CA ILE A 135 11.44 -4.20 -2.73
C ILE A 135 11.82 -2.73 -2.83
N ASN A 136 12.07 -2.23 -4.04
CA ASN A 136 12.64 -0.89 -4.22
C ASN A 136 11.62 0.17 -4.63
N ASN A 137 10.55 -0.17 -5.33
CA ASN A 137 9.56 0.83 -5.75
C ASN A 137 8.36 0.80 -4.81
N PHE A 138 7.73 -0.36 -4.63
CA PHE A 138 6.52 -0.47 -3.79
C PHE A 138 6.81 -0.06 -2.33
N VAL A 139 7.81 -0.65 -1.68
CA VAL A 139 8.13 -0.32 -0.28
C VAL A 139 8.43 1.17 -0.09
N ASN A 140 9.21 1.77 -0.99
CA ASN A 140 9.58 3.18 -0.91
C ASN A 140 8.36 4.10 -1.06
N GLU A 141 7.49 3.83 -2.04
CA GLU A 141 6.28 4.64 -2.26
C GLU A 141 5.26 4.45 -1.13
N LYS A 142 5.11 3.24 -0.59
CA LYS A 142 4.26 3.00 0.58
C LYS A 142 4.80 3.67 1.84
N TYR A 143 6.12 3.68 2.04
CA TYR A 143 6.74 4.41 3.14
C TYR A 143 6.46 5.91 3.02
N ARG A 144 6.66 6.51 1.83
CA ARG A 144 6.37 7.93 1.57
C ARG A 144 4.90 8.26 1.82
N TRP A 145 3.98 7.42 1.35
CA TRP A 145 2.55 7.55 1.60
C TRP A 145 2.21 7.53 3.09
N ASN A 146 2.67 6.50 3.81
CA ASN A 146 2.39 6.31 5.23
C ASN A 146 2.96 7.46 6.07
N LYS A 147 4.20 7.87 5.78
CA LYS A 147 4.86 9.00 6.46
C LYS A 147 4.14 10.32 6.19
N MET A 148 3.72 10.56 4.95
CA MET A 148 2.95 11.76 4.60
C MET A 148 1.67 11.86 5.45
N ILE A 149 0.93 10.75 5.63
CA ILE A 149 -0.27 10.75 6.47
C ILE A 149 0.10 11.06 7.92
N GLU A 150 1.08 10.35 8.49
CA GLU A 150 1.53 10.55 9.88
C GLU A 150 1.95 11.99 10.17
N ASP A 151 2.82 12.55 9.33
CA ASP A 151 3.34 13.91 9.48
C ASP A 151 2.19 14.92 9.51
N ARG A 152 1.19 14.75 8.63
CA ARG A 152 0.04 15.66 8.53
C ARG A 152 -0.93 15.54 9.69
N LEU A 153 -1.17 14.33 10.20
CA LEU A 153 -1.97 14.12 11.40
C LEU A 153 -1.32 14.78 12.62
N ASN A 154 0.01 14.80 12.66
CA ASN A 154 0.77 15.41 13.75
C ASN A 154 0.91 16.94 13.62
N SER A 155 1.04 17.47 12.40
CA SER A 155 1.33 18.89 12.16
C SER A 155 0.08 19.79 12.07
N CYS A 156 -1.07 19.26 11.68
CA CYS A 156 -2.26 20.06 11.39
C CYS A 156 -3.35 19.89 12.46
N SER A 157 -3.55 20.90 13.29
CA SER A 157 -4.57 20.90 14.35
C SER A 157 -6.01 20.67 13.83
N CYS A 158 -6.31 21.15 12.62
CA CYS A 158 -7.60 20.91 11.95
C CYS A 158 -7.81 19.43 11.58
N PHE A 159 -6.76 18.72 11.17
CA PHE A 159 -6.85 17.29 10.84
C PHE A 159 -6.86 16.42 12.09
N ARG A 160 -6.11 16.81 13.12
CA ARG A 160 -6.18 16.17 14.43
C ARG A 160 -7.58 16.25 15.03
N SER A 161 -8.28 17.38 14.87
CA SER A 161 -9.68 17.50 15.28
C SER A 161 -10.62 16.58 14.48
N ASN A 162 -10.40 16.42 13.18
CA ASN A 162 -11.19 15.51 12.35
C ASN A 162 -10.91 14.03 12.72
N LEU A 163 -9.66 13.69 13.02
CA LEU A 163 -9.26 12.37 13.49
C LEU A 163 -9.96 11.99 14.80
N TYR A 164 -9.97 12.90 15.80
CA TYR A 164 -10.70 12.66 17.05
C TYR A 164 -12.20 12.44 16.81
N LYS A 165 -12.82 13.25 15.94
CA LYS A 165 -14.23 13.03 15.54
C LYS A 165 -14.44 11.65 14.91
N GLY A 166 -13.53 11.18 14.05
CA GLY A 166 -13.60 9.85 13.45
C GLY A 166 -13.43 8.69 14.46
N LEU A 167 -12.79 8.95 15.59
CA LEU A 167 -12.71 8.03 16.74
C LEU A 167 -13.89 8.17 17.71
N GLY A 168 -14.85 9.06 17.44
CA GLY A 168 -15.93 9.38 18.38
C GLY A 168 -15.47 10.14 19.63
N LEU A 169 -14.28 10.74 19.60
CA LEU A 169 -13.70 11.50 20.70
C LEU A 169 -13.97 13.00 20.55
N ASP A 170 -14.27 13.69 21.65
CA ASP A 170 -14.39 15.14 21.65
C ASP A 170 -12.98 15.76 21.49
N PRO A 171 -12.71 16.52 20.40
CA PRO A 171 -11.42 17.19 20.19
C PRO A 171 -11.07 18.22 21.27
N LYS A 172 -12.02 18.60 22.13
CA LYS A 172 -11.82 19.49 23.29
C LYS A 172 -11.68 18.76 24.63
N SER A 173 -11.79 17.43 24.68
CA SER A 173 -11.57 16.70 25.92
C SER A 173 -10.10 16.88 26.36
N PRO A 174 -9.82 17.44 27.55
CA PRO A 174 -8.45 17.59 28.03
C PRO A 174 -7.80 16.21 28.08
N ARG A 175 -6.51 16.13 27.74
CA ARG A 175 -5.70 14.94 28.00
C ARG A 175 -5.88 14.58 29.47
N GLN A 176 -6.67 13.56 29.77
CA GLN A 176 -6.50 12.85 31.03
C GLN A 176 -5.19 12.10 30.88
N GLU A 177 -4.09 12.78 31.26
CA GLU A 177 -2.89 12.12 31.73
C GLU A 177 -3.36 11.18 32.85
N LYS A 178 -3.47 9.90 32.52
CA LYS A 178 -3.62 8.86 33.52
C LYS A 178 -2.29 8.80 34.27
N HIS A 179 -2.17 9.59 35.33
CA HIS A 179 -1.46 9.14 36.51
C HIS A 179 -2.30 8.03 37.13
N VAL A 180 -1.80 6.80 37.05
CA VAL A 180 -1.67 5.76 38.11
C VAL A 180 -0.87 4.62 37.48
#